data_AF-A0A442FZS7-F1
#
_entry.id   AF-A0A442FZS7-F1
#
_cell.length_a   1.000
_cell.length_b   1.000
_cell.length_c   1.000
_cell.angle_alpha   90.00
_cell.angle_beta   90.00
_cell.angle_gamma   90.00
#
_symmetry.space_group_name_H-M   'P 1'
#
loop_
_entity.id
_entity.type
_entity.pdbx_description
1 polymer ?
#
loop_
_entity_poly.entity_id
_entity_poly.type
_entity_poly.pdbx_seq_one_letter_code
_entity_poly.pdbx_strand_id
1 'polypeptide(L)'
;MCPTPSVRRKARCRRAFSCQERIEPSKKEAAVTQPDYELDVRPIIAKGGEPFGAIMEAVATLAPGQGLRLLAPFKPVPLFHVLGQRGFEPTAREIGNGDWEVTFRPATGEQNSGAEVSAPVQSVDPSTWPEPAVELDNRGLEPPEPMVRTLEGVEALTSGQTLAALLPREPLFLFEELEARGHLWRGSFEPEGHYRILIRRS
;
A
#
# COMPACT_ATOMS: atom_id res chain seq x y z
N MET A 1 -43.27 22.95 64.76
CA MET A 1 -43.57 21.90 63.76
C MET A 1 -42.33 21.64 62.91
N CYS A 2 -41.81 20.42 62.99
CA CYS A 2 -40.77 19.88 62.09
C CYS A 2 -41.38 19.50 60.71
N PRO A 3 -40.66 18.90 59.73
CA PRO A 3 -40.11 19.62 58.59
C PRO A 3 -40.29 18.87 57.22
N THR A 4 -39.61 19.38 56.19
CA THR A 4 -39.14 18.74 54.94
C THR A 4 -40.09 18.57 53.76
N PRO A 5 -39.60 18.99 52.58
CA PRO A 5 -39.30 18.01 51.54
C PRO A 5 -37.87 18.20 51.02
N SER A 6 -37.09 17.11 50.96
CA SER A 6 -35.88 17.10 50.14
C SER A 6 -35.51 15.67 49.78
N VAL A 7 -35.94 15.27 48.57
CA VAL A 7 -35.47 14.06 47.91
C VAL A 7 -34.07 14.36 47.37
N ARG A 8 -33.03 13.88 48.06
CA ARG A 8 -31.68 13.76 47.52
C ARG A 8 -31.45 12.31 47.09
N ARG A 9 -31.40 12.06 45.78
CA ARG A 9 -30.73 10.88 45.22
C ARG A 9 -29.32 11.30 44.80
N LYS A 10 -28.31 10.82 45.55
CA LYS A 10 -26.90 10.91 45.17
C LYS A 10 -26.52 9.67 44.37
N ALA A 11 -26.24 9.85 43.08
CA ALA A 11 -25.55 8.88 42.25
C ALA A 11 -24.06 9.27 42.16
N ARG A 12 -23.23 8.46 42.85
CA ARG A 12 -21.98 7.82 42.46
C ARG A 12 -20.95 8.53 41.53
N CYS A 13 -19.67 8.34 41.91
CA CYS A 13 -18.44 8.28 41.07
C CYS A 13 -18.00 9.58 40.37
N ARG A 14 -16.72 9.84 40.10
CA ARG A 14 -15.39 9.36 40.54
C ARG A 14 -14.42 10.38 39.91
N ARG A 15 -13.35 10.68 40.66
CA ARG A 15 -12.00 11.04 40.21
C ARG A 15 -11.80 12.15 39.18
N ALA A 16 -11.07 13.15 39.67
CA ALA A 16 -10.38 14.21 38.95
C ALA A 16 -9.60 13.69 37.72
N PHE A 17 -9.81 14.42 36.63
CA PHE A 17 -9.18 14.29 35.33
C PHE A 17 -8.39 15.58 35.13
N SER A 18 -7.05 15.51 35.05
CA SER A 18 -6.22 16.56 34.44
C SER A 18 -4.78 16.09 34.34
N CYS A 19 -4.43 15.57 33.18
CA CYS A 19 -3.23 15.97 32.44
C CYS A 19 -3.24 15.27 31.09
N GLN A 20 -2.74 15.98 30.09
CA GLN A 20 -2.45 15.55 28.73
C GLN A 20 -3.64 15.49 27.78
N GLU A 21 -3.86 16.62 27.13
CA GLU A 21 -4.37 16.66 25.78
C GLU A 21 -3.22 16.99 24.83
N ARG A 22 -3.41 16.54 23.58
CA ARG A 22 -2.71 16.94 22.36
C ARG A 22 -1.46 16.09 22.05
N ILE A 23 -1.66 15.03 21.26
CA ILE A 23 -1.41 15.01 19.81
C ILE A 23 -2.28 13.88 19.20
N GLU A 24 -3.29 14.22 18.39
CA GLU A 24 -3.81 13.31 17.36
C GLU A 24 -2.91 13.42 16.12
N PRO A 25 -2.78 12.37 15.31
CA PRO A 25 -3.57 12.42 14.08
C PRO A 25 -4.13 11.08 13.57
N SER A 26 -5.37 11.18 13.10
CA SER A 26 -5.84 10.66 11.80
C SER A 26 -5.97 9.14 11.61
N LYS A 27 -7.09 8.63 12.13
CA LYS A 27 -8.17 7.99 11.34
C LYS A 27 -7.75 7.25 10.05
N LYS A 28 -7.56 5.93 10.17
CA LYS A 28 -8.12 4.96 9.21
C LYS A 28 -8.74 3.81 10.01
N GLU A 29 -10.06 3.86 10.09
CA GLU A 29 -10.89 2.78 10.59
C GLU A 29 -10.94 1.68 9.53
N ALA A 30 -10.45 0.48 9.85
CA ALA A 30 -10.86 -0.77 9.21
C ALA A 30 -10.41 -1.99 10.02
N ALA A 31 -11.38 -2.87 10.28
CA ALA A 31 -11.29 -4.25 10.75
C ALA A 31 -10.84 -4.48 12.20
N VAL A 32 -11.63 -5.29 12.92
CA VAL A 32 -11.33 -5.85 14.24
C VAL A 32 -9.94 -6.50 14.20
N THR A 33 -8.92 -5.78 14.65
CA THR A 33 -7.52 -6.22 14.56
C THR A 33 -6.85 -5.91 15.90
N GLN A 34 -6.17 -6.89 16.48
CA GLN A 34 -5.42 -6.73 17.73
C GLN A 34 -4.48 -5.51 17.65
N PRO A 35 -4.29 -4.78 18.77
CA PRO A 35 -3.37 -3.65 18.79
C PRO A 35 -1.98 -4.08 18.33
N ASP A 36 -1.39 -3.32 17.42
CA ASP A 36 -0.01 -3.52 17.01
C ASP A 36 0.92 -3.42 18.23
N TYR A 37 1.93 -4.29 18.27
CA TYR A 37 2.96 -4.21 19.29
C TYR A 37 3.90 -3.06 18.92
N GLU A 38 3.96 -2.03 19.76
CA GLU A 38 4.86 -0.90 19.54
C GLU A 38 6.26 -1.19 20.11
N LEU A 39 7.28 -1.08 19.26
CA LEU A 39 8.69 -1.20 19.61
C LEU A 39 9.43 0.07 19.18
N ASP A 40 9.89 0.87 20.14
CA ASP A 40 10.74 2.03 19.86
C ASP A 40 12.22 1.67 20.00
N VAL A 41 12.95 1.73 18.88
CA VAL A 41 14.39 1.41 18.85
C VAL A 41 15.29 2.65 18.82
N ARG A 42 14.71 3.86 18.77
CA ARG A 42 15.47 5.13 18.84
C ARG A 42 16.35 5.23 20.09
N PRO A 43 15.89 4.90 21.32
CA PRO A 43 16.75 4.99 22.49
C PRO A 43 17.85 3.93 22.51
N ILE A 44 17.68 2.81 21.80
CA ILE A 44 18.68 1.75 21.69
C ILE A 44 19.80 2.21 20.76
N ILE A 45 19.45 2.74 19.59
CA ILE A 45 20.40 3.27 18.60
C ILE A 45 21.11 4.52 19.14
N ALA A 46 20.41 5.39 19.88
CA ALA A 46 21.02 6.55 20.54
C ALA A 46 22.08 6.16 21.58
N LYS A 47 22.01 4.95 22.15
CA LYS A 47 23.00 4.39 23.07
C LYS A 47 24.09 3.58 22.37
N GLY A 48 24.06 3.50 21.03
CA GLY A 48 24.97 2.65 20.24
C GLY A 48 24.67 1.15 20.33
N GLY A 49 23.48 0.76 20.79
CA GLY A 49 23.05 -0.63 20.88
C GLY A 49 22.46 -1.17 19.58
N GLU A 50 22.42 -2.49 19.46
CA GLU A 50 21.87 -3.18 18.29
C GLU A 50 20.34 -3.39 18.42
N PRO A 51 19.52 -2.75 17.58
CA PRO A 51 18.06 -2.85 17.66
C PRO A 51 17.51 -4.15 17.08
N PHE A 52 18.27 -4.84 16.22
CA PHE A 52 17.82 -6.03 15.50
C PHE A 52 17.44 -7.18 16.44
N GLY A 53 18.24 -7.43 17.49
CA GLY A 53 17.94 -8.47 18.47
C GLY A 53 16.62 -8.23 19.20
N ALA A 54 16.37 -6.98 19.64
CA ALA A 54 15.12 -6.60 20.30
C ALA A 54 13.90 -6.74 19.36
N ILE A 55 14.07 -6.44 18.07
CA ILE A 55 13.03 -6.63 17.06
C ILE A 55 12.72 -8.12 16.89
N MET A 56 13.74 -8.98 16.80
CA MET A 56 13.55 -10.43 16.65
C MET A 56 12.88 -11.06 17.89
N GLU A 57 13.21 -10.59 19.08
CA GLU A 57 12.56 -11.01 20.33
C GLU A 57 11.08 -10.56 20.38
N ALA A 58 10.81 -9.31 20.00
CA ALA A 58 9.47 -8.78 19.90
C ALA A 58 8.63 -9.60 18.90
N VAL A 59 9.15 -9.83 17.69
CA VAL A 59 8.49 -10.62 16.63
C VAL A 59 8.24 -12.06 17.08
N ALA A 60 9.17 -12.69 17.80
CA ALA A 60 8.98 -14.03 18.37
C ALA A 60 7.90 -14.08 19.46
N THR A 61 7.62 -12.94 20.10
CA THR A 61 6.61 -12.80 21.17
C THR A 61 5.23 -12.39 20.64
N LEU A 62 5.13 -11.95 19.37
CA LEU A 62 3.85 -11.56 18.77
C LEU A 62 2.89 -12.74 18.66
N ALA A 63 1.60 -12.47 18.90
CA ALA A 63 0.55 -13.43 18.59
C ALA A 63 0.44 -13.63 17.06
N PRO A 64 0.01 -14.82 16.60
CA PRO A 64 -0.30 -15.04 15.19
C PRO A 64 -1.40 -14.06 14.75
N GLY A 65 -1.13 -13.25 13.72
CA GLY A 65 -2.05 -12.21 13.26
C GLY A 65 -1.84 -10.83 13.90
N GLN A 66 -0.91 -10.68 14.84
CA GLN A 66 -0.57 -9.38 15.43
C GLN A 66 0.52 -8.65 14.63
N GLY A 67 0.28 -7.36 14.35
CA GLY A 67 1.26 -6.48 13.70
C GLY A 67 2.32 -5.92 14.66
N LEU A 68 3.46 -5.50 14.11
CA LEU A 68 4.52 -4.80 14.83
C LEU A 68 4.66 -3.38 14.29
N ARG A 69 4.64 -2.38 15.15
CA ARG A 69 4.96 -1.00 14.81
C ARG A 69 6.33 -0.64 15.39
N LEU A 70 7.26 -0.27 14.51
CA LEU A 70 8.65 -0.02 14.83
C LEU A 70 8.98 1.45 14.59
N LEU A 71 9.54 2.14 15.58
CA LEU A 71 10.08 3.49 15.41
C LEU A 71 11.61 3.46 15.36
N ALA A 72 12.19 3.89 14.25
CA ALA A 72 13.63 3.91 14.02
C ALA A 72 14.09 5.28 13.46
N PRO A 73 15.31 5.75 13.78
CA PRO A 73 15.84 7.03 13.27
C PRO A 73 16.36 6.94 11.82
N PHE A 74 16.12 5.84 11.12
CA PHE A 74 16.45 5.64 9.70
C PHE A 74 15.60 4.51 9.13
N LYS A 75 15.44 4.48 7.79
CA LYS A 75 14.73 3.42 7.08
C LYS A 75 15.52 2.10 7.13
N PRO A 76 15.04 1.05 7.85
CA PRO A 76 15.78 -0.18 8.02
C PRO A 76 15.53 -1.11 6.81
N VAL A 77 16.05 -0.74 5.64
CA VAL A 77 15.89 -1.49 4.38
C VAL A 77 16.24 -2.98 4.53
N PRO A 78 17.32 -3.38 5.24
CA PRO A 78 17.63 -4.81 5.42
C PRO A 78 16.57 -5.57 6.23
N LEU A 79 15.89 -4.89 7.16
CA LEU A 79 14.88 -5.50 8.05
C LEU A 79 13.61 -5.86 7.28
N PHE A 80 13.27 -5.09 6.24
CA PHE A 80 12.10 -5.35 5.40
C PHE A 80 12.23 -6.69 4.68
N HIS A 81 13.44 -7.02 4.22
CA HIS A 81 13.71 -8.29 3.56
C HIS A 81 13.55 -9.47 4.54
N VAL A 82 14.12 -9.36 5.75
CA VAL A 82 14.07 -10.42 6.77
C VAL A 82 12.65 -10.72 7.23
N LEU A 83 11.86 -9.67 7.51
CA LEU A 83 10.48 -9.83 7.95
C LEU A 83 9.52 -10.16 6.79
N GLY A 84 9.83 -9.68 5.57
CA GLY A 84 9.17 -10.10 4.34
C GLY A 84 9.26 -11.60 4.09
N GLN A 85 10.46 -12.18 4.22
CA GLN A 85 10.67 -13.63 4.13
C GLN A 85 9.92 -14.41 5.22
N ARG A 86 9.60 -13.76 6.34
CA ARG A 86 8.84 -14.33 7.46
C ARG A 86 7.32 -14.23 7.28
N GLY A 87 6.84 -13.66 6.17
CA GLY A 87 5.42 -13.46 5.91
C GLY A 87 4.84 -12.20 6.56
N PHE A 88 5.65 -11.15 6.75
CA PHE A 88 5.16 -9.84 7.18
C PHE A 88 5.31 -8.81 6.06
N GLU A 89 4.31 -7.96 5.89
CA GLU A 89 4.33 -6.85 4.95
C GLU A 89 4.81 -5.56 5.66
N PRO A 90 5.97 -5.01 5.28
CA PRO A 90 6.48 -3.77 5.85
C PRO A 90 5.85 -2.55 5.16
N THR A 91 5.30 -1.64 5.96
CA THR A 91 4.84 -0.32 5.52
C THR A 91 5.67 0.74 6.23
N ALA A 92 6.57 1.40 5.50
CA ALA A 92 7.43 2.45 6.05
C ALA A 92 6.87 3.84 5.76
N ARG A 93 6.81 4.68 6.78
CA ARG A 93 6.36 6.07 6.73
C ARG A 93 7.36 6.96 7.45
N GLU A 94 7.80 8.03 6.78
CA GLU A 94 8.60 9.06 7.42
C GLU A 94 7.69 9.94 8.30
N ILE A 95 8.05 10.12 9.57
CA ILE A 95 7.30 10.92 10.54
C ILE A 95 7.95 12.29 10.82
N GLY A 96 9.07 12.59 10.15
CA GLY A 96 9.81 13.86 10.26
C GLY A 96 11.00 13.78 11.23
N ASN A 97 11.88 14.79 11.23
CA ASN A 97 13.14 14.83 12.00
C ASN A 97 14.14 13.70 11.71
N GLY A 98 13.98 13.01 10.57
CA GLY A 98 14.75 11.80 10.26
C GLY A 98 14.24 10.54 10.94
N ASP A 99 13.13 10.63 11.69
CA ASP A 99 12.47 9.46 12.28
C ASP A 99 11.55 8.77 11.26
N TRP A 100 11.57 7.45 11.31
CA TRP A 100 10.81 6.54 10.47
C TRP A 100 9.94 5.65 11.36
N GLU A 101 8.69 5.54 10.97
CA GLU A 101 7.74 4.57 11.47
C GLU A 101 7.63 3.43 10.46
N VAL A 102 7.77 2.19 10.91
CA VAL A 102 7.61 1.02 10.07
C VAL A 102 6.59 0.10 10.71
N THR A 103 5.50 -0.17 10.01
CA THR A 103 4.47 -1.10 10.45
C THR A 103 4.62 -2.40 9.68
N PHE A 104 4.85 -3.50 10.39
CA PHE A 104 4.87 -4.86 9.85
C PHE A 104 3.52 -5.51 10.13
N ARG A 105 2.80 -5.90 9.08
CA ARG A 105 1.54 -6.64 9.22
C ARG A 105 1.75 -8.11 8.86
N PRO A 106 1.30 -9.06 9.68
CA PRO A 106 1.38 -10.47 9.31
C PRO A 106 0.43 -10.74 8.14
N ALA A 107 0.94 -11.41 7.12
CA ALA A 107 0.19 -11.91 5.98
C ALA A 107 -0.73 -13.08 6.38
N THR A 108 -1.64 -12.86 7.34
CA THR A 108 -2.60 -13.89 7.76
C THR A 108 -3.77 -13.86 6.77
N GLY A 109 -3.64 -14.59 5.66
CA GLY A 109 -4.78 -14.95 4.81
C GLY A 109 -5.55 -13.83 4.11
N GLU A 110 -5.09 -12.58 4.18
CA GLU A 110 -5.53 -11.47 3.32
C GLU A 110 -4.30 -10.90 2.61
N GLN A 111 -3.53 -11.78 1.97
CA GLN A 111 -2.72 -11.37 0.82
C GLN A 111 -3.69 -11.10 -0.33
N ASN A 112 -4.44 -10.01 -0.22
CA ASN A 112 -5.06 -9.34 -1.34
C ASN A 112 -4.98 -7.83 -1.21
N SER A 113 -3.84 -7.32 -1.68
CA SER A 113 -3.68 -5.99 -2.26
C SER A 113 -2.45 -6.09 -3.18
N GLY A 114 -2.56 -6.57 -4.41
CA GLY A 114 -3.77 -6.63 -5.23
C GLY A 114 -4.52 -7.94 -5.15
N ALA A 115 -5.82 -7.85 -4.86
CA ALA A 115 -6.80 -8.12 -5.90
C ALA A 115 -8.04 -7.23 -5.60
N GLU A 116 -9.18 -7.31 -6.26
CA GLU A 116 -9.79 -8.52 -6.79
C GLU A 116 -10.91 -8.19 -7.78
N VAL A 117 -10.99 -9.01 -8.83
CA VAL A 117 -12.21 -9.25 -9.58
C VAL A 117 -13.29 -9.72 -8.60
N SER A 118 -14.07 -8.78 -8.08
CA SER A 118 -15.54 -8.84 -8.02
C SER A 118 -16.06 -7.53 -7.43
N ALA A 119 -16.81 -6.81 -8.25
CA ALA A 119 -17.30 -5.46 -8.05
C ALA A 119 -17.94 -5.22 -6.66
N PRO A 120 -17.86 -3.96 -6.19
CA PRO A 120 -19.10 -3.22 -6.12
C PRO A 120 -19.00 -1.99 -7.00
N VAL A 121 -20.04 -1.81 -7.81
CA VAL A 121 -20.48 -0.56 -8.44
C VAL A 121 -19.96 0.70 -7.73
N GLN A 122 -18.77 1.14 -8.08
CA GLN A 122 -18.21 2.43 -7.69
C GLN A 122 -18.02 3.22 -8.97
N SER A 123 -18.91 4.20 -9.11
CA SER A 123 -18.86 5.35 -10.02
C SER A 123 -17.73 5.25 -11.04
N VAL A 124 -18.11 4.84 -12.25
CA VAL A 124 -17.26 4.84 -13.44
C VAL A 124 -16.77 6.28 -13.62
N ASP A 125 -15.57 6.56 -13.12
CA ASP A 125 -14.87 7.76 -13.53
C ASP A 125 -14.66 7.62 -15.04
N PRO A 126 -15.00 8.63 -15.86
CA PRO A 126 -14.73 8.59 -17.29
C PRO A 126 -13.23 8.43 -17.60
N SER A 127 -12.35 8.50 -16.58
CA SER A 127 -10.91 8.26 -16.64
C SER A 127 -10.48 6.86 -16.15
N THR A 128 -11.41 5.95 -15.81
CA THR A 128 -11.07 4.60 -15.34
C THR A 128 -10.64 3.70 -16.49
N TRP A 129 -9.34 3.43 -16.57
CA TRP A 129 -8.77 2.40 -17.44
C TRP A 129 -8.94 1.04 -16.75
N PRO A 130 -9.61 0.06 -17.37
CA PRO A 130 -9.74 -1.27 -16.77
C PRO A 130 -8.37 -1.95 -16.66
N GLU A 131 -8.24 -2.89 -15.72
CA GLU A 131 -7.04 -3.74 -15.60
C GLU A 131 -6.73 -4.42 -16.94
N PRO A 132 -5.45 -4.49 -17.34
CA PRO A 132 -5.07 -5.04 -18.64
C PRO A 132 -5.50 -6.50 -18.72
N ALA A 133 -6.36 -6.81 -19.68
CA ALA A 133 -6.78 -8.18 -19.96
C ALA A 133 -5.62 -9.03 -20.48
N VAL A 134 -4.63 -8.38 -21.11
CA VAL A 134 -3.42 -9.00 -21.66
C VAL A 134 -2.23 -8.11 -21.33
N GLU A 135 -1.14 -8.71 -20.85
CA GLU A 135 0.15 -8.05 -20.65
C GLU A 135 1.21 -8.70 -21.57
N LEU A 136 1.89 -7.88 -22.38
CA LEU A 136 2.92 -8.30 -23.32
C LEU A 136 4.28 -7.75 -22.93
N ASP A 137 5.28 -8.63 -22.84
CA ASP A 137 6.67 -8.24 -22.64
C ASP A 137 7.43 -8.23 -23.98
N ASN A 138 7.70 -7.04 -24.50
CA ASN A 138 8.42 -6.83 -25.76
C ASN A 138 9.84 -6.27 -25.54
N ARG A 139 10.39 -6.36 -24.32
CA ARG A 139 11.69 -5.78 -23.95
C ARG A 139 12.88 -6.43 -24.67
N GLY A 140 12.73 -7.69 -25.07
CA GLY A 140 13.77 -8.47 -25.76
C GLY A 140 13.69 -8.49 -27.28
N LEU A 141 12.73 -7.76 -27.88
CA LEU A 141 12.46 -7.83 -29.32
C LEU A 141 13.10 -6.66 -30.08
N GLU A 142 13.66 -6.95 -31.25
CA GLU A 142 14.26 -5.93 -32.11
C GLU A 142 13.18 -5.15 -32.88
N PRO A 143 13.34 -3.83 -33.07
CA PRO A 143 12.44 -3.06 -33.92
C PRO A 143 12.42 -3.65 -35.36
N PRO A 144 11.26 -3.95 -35.97
CA PRO A 144 9.89 -3.52 -35.64
C PRO A 144 9.01 -4.55 -34.88
N GLU A 145 9.54 -5.69 -34.44
CA GLU A 145 8.73 -6.75 -33.81
C GLU A 145 7.90 -6.31 -32.58
N PRO A 146 8.38 -5.46 -31.65
CA PRO A 146 7.58 -4.95 -30.54
C PRO A 146 6.29 -4.26 -30.98
N MET A 147 6.34 -3.56 -32.12
CA MET A 147 5.21 -2.82 -32.66
C MET A 147 4.16 -3.80 -33.19
N VAL A 148 4.58 -4.76 -34.00
CA VAL A 148 3.69 -5.78 -34.59
C VAL A 148 3.01 -6.59 -33.48
N ARG A 149 3.78 -7.08 -32.50
CA ARG A 149 3.25 -7.83 -31.35
C ARG A 149 2.21 -7.05 -30.56
N THR A 150 2.44 -5.76 -30.36
CA THR A 150 1.52 -4.91 -29.61
C THR A 150 0.23 -4.67 -30.40
N LEU A 151 0.33 -4.39 -31.70
CA LEU A 151 -0.85 -4.21 -32.57
C LEU A 151 -1.67 -5.50 -32.69
N GLU A 152 -1.02 -6.65 -32.93
CA GLU A 152 -1.68 -7.96 -32.95
C GLU A 152 -2.39 -8.25 -31.62
N GLY A 153 -1.74 -7.95 -30.49
CA GLY A 153 -2.33 -8.08 -29.17
C GLY A 153 -3.58 -7.21 -28.98
N VAL A 154 -3.55 -5.96 -29.47
CA VAL A 154 -4.69 -5.04 -29.42
C VAL A 154 -5.81 -5.50 -30.35
N GLU A 155 -5.50 -6.04 -31.51
CA GLU A 155 -6.47 -6.61 -32.45
C GLU A 155 -7.12 -7.90 -31.95
N ALA A 156 -6.45 -8.63 -31.05
CA ALA A 156 -7.01 -9.79 -30.38
C ALA A 156 -7.98 -9.43 -29.23
N LEU A 157 -7.96 -8.19 -28.73
CA LEU A 157 -8.83 -7.74 -27.65
C LEU A 157 -10.28 -7.51 -28.09
N THR A 158 -11.24 -7.61 -27.18
CA THR A 158 -12.61 -7.14 -27.42
C THR A 158 -12.69 -5.63 -27.22
N SER A 159 -13.57 -4.92 -27.95
CA SER A 159 -13.81 -3.49 -27.74
C SER A 159 -14.16 -3.21 -26.26
N GLY A 160 -13.46 -2.25 -25.68
CA GLY A 160 -13.52 -1.91 -24.27
C GLY A 160 -12.43 -2.54 -23.39
N GLN A 161 -11.72 -3.57 -23.85
CA GLN A 161 -10.61 -4.17 -23.11
C GLN A 161 -9.31 -3.38 -23.26
N THR A 162 -8.41 -3.56 -22.30
CA THR A 162 -7.08 -2.93 -22.24
C THR A 162 -5.96 -3.95 -22.37
N LEU A 163 -4.87 -3.56 -23.01
CA LEU A 163 -3.62 -4.31 -23.13
C LEU A 163 -2.50 -3.48 -22.52
N ALA A 164 -1.66 -4.10 -21.70
CA ALA A 164 -0.40 -3.53 -21.24
C ALA A 164 0.74 -4.09 -22.09
N ALA A 165 1.63 -3.24 -22.58
CA ALA A 165 2.86 -3.68 -23.23
C ALA A 165 4.08 -3.02 -22.57
N LEU A 166 5.09 -3.82 -22.26
CA LEU A 166 6.40 -3.37 -21.79
C LEU A 166 7.35 -3.30 -22.97
N LEU A 167 7.87 -2.11 -23.25
CA LEU A 167 8.73 -1.82 -24.38
C LEU A 167 10.11 -1.38 -23.89
N PRO A 168 11.19 -1.69 -24.63
CA PRO A 168 12.54 -1.31 -24.21
C PRO A 168 12.81 0.19 -24.33
N ARG A 169 12.01 0.90 -25.12
CA ARG A 169 12.11 2.35 -25.39
C ARG A 169 10.74 2.90 -25.79
N GLU A 170 10.63 4.22 -25.85
CA GLU A 170 9.41 4.90 -26.31
C GLU A 170 9.15 4.62 -27.81
N PRO A 171 8.02 3.96 -28.16
CA PRO A 171 7.72 3.61 -29.54
C PRO A 171 6.84 4.67 -30.21
N LEU A 172 7.46 5.75 -30.72
CA LEU A 172 6.73 6.86 -31.36
C LEU A 172 5.75 6.39 -32.47
N PHE A 173 6.21 5.48 -33.33
CA PHE A 173 5.40 4.93 -34.44
C PHE A 173 4.17 4.15 -33.96
N LEU A 174 4.25 3.50 -32.80
CA LEU A 174 3.12 2.75 -32.25
C LEU A 174 1.99 3.71 -31.85
N PHE A 175 2.32 4.87 -31.28
CA PHE A 175 1.31 5.87 -30.93
C PHE A 175 0.54 6.36 -32.16
N GLU A 176 1.26 6.69 -33.24
CA GLU A 176 0.65 7.14 -34.51
C GLU A 176 -0.29 6.06 -35.07
N GLU A 177 0.14 4.80 -35.07
CA GLU A 177 -0.66 3.66 -35.54
C GLU A 177 -1.90 3.40 -34.67
N LEU A 178 -1.81 3.61 -33.36
CA LEU A 178 -2.94 3.47 -32.44
C LEU A 178 -3.95 4.61 -32.60
N GLU A 179 -3.48 5.85 -32.72
CA GLU A 179 -4.31 7.02 -32.97
C GLU A 179 -5.01 6.94 -34.33
N ALA A 180 -4.29 6.49 -35.37
CA ALA A 180 -4.86 6.28 -36.71
C ALA A 180 -5.99 5.23 -36.70
N ARG A 181 -5.90 4.23 -35.83
CA ARG A 181 -6.94 3.21 -35.62
C ARG A 181 -8.04 3.65 -34.63
N GLY A 182 -7.91 4.82 -34.02
CA GLY A 182 -8.88 5.36 -33.05
C GLY A 182 -8.82 4.71 -31.67
N HIS A 183 -7.74 3.99 -31.35
CA HIS A 183 -7.54 3.40 -30.04
C HIS A 183 -7.03 4.43 -29.05
N LEU A 184 -7.46 4.31 -27.79
CA LEU A 184 -6.95 5.15 -26.72
C LEU A 184 -5.66 4.51 -26.18
N TRP A 185 -4.65 5.31 -25.90
CA TRP A 185 -3.43 4.81 -25.25
C TRP A 185 -2.96 5.76 -24.14
N ARG A 186 -2.18 5.22 -23.20
CA ARG A 186 -1.49 5.95 -22.14
C ARG A 186 -0.19 5.24 -21.82
N GLY A 187 0.93 5.96 -21.77
CA GLY A 187 2.22 5.36 -21.41
C GLY A 187 3.02 6.20 -20.43
N SER A 188 3.93 5.54 -19.73
CA SER A 188 4.89 6.16 -18.81
C SER A 188 6.18 5.37 -18.78
N PHE A 189 7.28 6.05 -18.46
CA PHE A 189 8.56 5.41 -18.17
C PHE A 189 8.53 4.81 -16.77
N GLU A 190 8.96 3.55 -16.67
CA GLU A 190 9.19 2.88 -15.41
C GLU A 190 10.62 3.15 -14.90
N PRO A 191 10.85 3.10 -13.57
CA PRO A 191 12.16 3.39 -12.96
C PRO A 191 13.27 2.41 -13.38
N GLU A 192 12.91 1.24 -13.91
CA GLU A 192 13.82 0.25 -14.50
C GLU A 192 14.28 0.59 -15.92
N GLY A 193 13.82 1.71 -16.50
CA GLY A 193 14.26 2.20 -17.82
C GLY A 193 13.49 1.62 -19.01
N HIS A 194 12.42 0.87 -18.76
CA HIS A 194 11.50 0.40 -19.80
C HIS A 194 10.24 1.28 -19.86
N TYR A 195 9.59 1.29 -21.02
CA TYR A 195 8.39 2.07 -21.27
C TYR A 195 7.16 1.17 -21.16
N ARG A 196 6.25 1.48 -20.24
CA ARG A 196 4.99 0.76 -20.11
C ARG A 196 3.88 1.54 -20.80
N ILE A 197 3.24 0.93 -21.78
CA ILE A 197 2.06 1.49 -22.45
C ILE A 197 0.82 0.65 -22.11
N LEU A 198 -0.29 1.33 -21.87
CA LEU A 198 -1.63 0.79 -21.74
C LEU A 198 -2.44 1.25 -22.95
N ILE A 199 -3.07 0.31 -23.63
CA ILE A 199 -3.83 0.55 -24.86
C ILE A 199 -5.23 0.01 -24.65
N ARG A 200 -6.24 0.81 -24.92
CA ARG A 200 -7.65 0.42 -24.83
C ARG A 200 -8.23 0.36 -26.23
N ARG A 201 -8.78 -0.80 -26.56
CA ARG A 201 -9.55 -0.96 -27.79
C ARG A 201 -10.85 -0.18 -27.67
N SER A 202 -11.07 0.75 -28.59
CA SER A 202 -12.31 1.52 -28.77
C SER A 202 -13.45 0.64 -29.29
#